data_AF-A0A7W5C7F4-F1
#
_entry.id   AF-A0A7W5C7F4-F1
#
_cell.length_a   1.000
_cell.length_b   1.000
_cell.length_c   1.000
_cell.angle_alpha   90.00
_cell.angle_beta   90.00
_cell.angle_gamma   90.00
#
_symmetry.space_group_name_H-M   'P 1'
#
loop_
_entity.id
_entity.type
_entity.pdbx_description
1 polymer ?
#
loop_
_entity_poly.entity_id
_entity_poly.type
_entity_poly.pdbx_seq_one_letter_code
_entity_poly.pdbx_strand_id
1 'polypeptide(L)'
;MELKWYELVLKAQQGDKEALTIIIQAFFPAIGQAKHKANRNEHDDIQQAIIEMMIHKILNYDISQSLNYSSFCKHLNCGIDPMNLWT
;
A
#
# COMPACT_ATOMS: atom_id res chain seq x y z
N MET A 1 -14.16 11.86 -9.16
CA MET A 1 -14.42 11.53 -7.75
C MET A 1 -13.07 11.69 -7.04
N GLU A 2 -12.88 12.77 -6.30
CA GLU A 2 -11.65 12.91 -5.50
C GLU A 2 -11.64 11.81 -4.45
N LEU A 3 -10.71 10.86 -4.57
CA LEU A 3 -10.51 9.80 -3.60
C LEU A 3 -9.80 10.42 -2.40
N LYS A 4 -10.55 10.74 -1.34
CA LYS A 4 -9.95 11.04 -0.05
C LYS A 4 -9.48 9.74 0.57
N TRP A 5 -8.25 9.35 0.24
CA TRP A 5 -7.60 8.12 0.73
C TRP A 5 -7.72 7.94 2.24
N TYR A 6 -7.60 9.03 3.00
CA TYR A 6 -7.83 9.03 4.43
C TYR A 6 -9.22 8.48 4.82
N GLU A 7 -10.28 8.98 4.18
CA GLU A 7 -11.65 8.56 4.48
C GLU A 7 -11.88 7.10 4.07
N LEU A 8 -11.31 6.65 2.95
CA LEU A 8 -11.41 5.26 2.51
C LEU A 8 -10.69 4.31 3.46
N VAL A 9 -9.49 4.65 3.91
CA VAL A 9 -8.72 3.83 4.86
C VAL A 9 -9.45 3.78 6.20
N LEU A 10 -9.98 4.91 6.68
CA LEU A 10 -10.77 4.95 7.90
C LEU A 10 -12.02 4.06 7.83
N LYS A 11 -12.79 4.15 6.74
CA LYS A 11 -13.98 3.29 6.52
C LYS A 11 -13.60 1.82 6.43
N ALA A 12 -12.54 1.49 5.69
CA ALA A 12 -12.05 0.13 5.57
C ALA A 12 -11.66 -0.47 6.94
N GLN A 13 -10.99 0.31 7.80
CA GLN A 13 -10.65 -0.11 9.15
C GLN A 13 -11.87 -0.28 10.07
N GLN A 14 -12.97 0.41 9.79
CA GLN A 14 -14.26 0.25 10.47
C GLN A 14 -15.07 -0.96 9.96
N GLY A 15 -14.53 -1.72 8.99
CA GLY A 15 -15.17 -2.91 8.43
C GLY A 15 -15.94 -2.67 7.13
N ASP A 16 -15.84 -1.48 6.53
CA ASP A 16 -16.42 -1.20 5.21
C ASP A 16 -15.64 -1.93 4.11
N LYS A 17 -16.22 -3.04 3.64
CA LYS A 17 -15.65 -3.88 2.58
C LYS A 17 -15.61 -3.17 1.23
N GLU A 18 -16.54 -2.24 0.98
CA GLU A 18 -16.58 -1.50 -0.28
C GLU A 18 -15.42 -0.50 -0.33
N ALA A 19 -15.17 0.22 0.76
CA ALA A 19 -14.01 1.10 0.89
C ALA A 19 -12.68 0.35 0.70
N LEU A 20 -12.54 -0.83 1.31
CA LEU A 20 -11.37 -1.69 1.14
C LEU A 20 -11.18 -2.12 -0.33
N THR A 21 -12.28 -2.51 -0.98
CA THR A 21 -12.28 -2.92 -2.40
C THR A 21 -11.86 -1.76 -3.30
N ILE A 22 -12.38 -0.56 -3.06
CA ILE A 22 -12.02 0.65 -3.83
C ILE A 22 -10.52 0.94 -3.71
N ILE A 23 -9.95 0.84 -2.49
CA ILE A 23 -8.52 1.03 -2.29
C ILE A 23 -7.74 0.01 -3.13
N ILE A 24 -8.03 -1.29 -2.98
CA ILE A 24 -7.30 -2.36 -3.68
C ILE A 24 -7.39 -2.20 -5.21
N GLN A 25 -8.57 -1.90 -5.74
CA GLN A 25 -8.79 -1.71 -7.17
C GLN A 25 -7.95 -0.56 -7.75
N ALA A 26 -7.73 0.50 -6.97
CA ALA A 26 -6.90 1.61 -7.42
C ALA A 26 -5.41 1.22 -7.58
N PHE A 27 -4.96 0.13 -6.94
CA PHE A 27 -3.60 -0.40 -7.09
C PHE A 27 -3.51 -1.54 -8.13
N PHE A 28 -4.63 -2.03 -8.70
CA PHE A 28 -4.61 -3.07 -9.73
C PHE A 28 -3.67 -2.80 -10.91
N PRO A 29 -3.51 -1.56 -11.42
CA PRO A 29 -2.53 -1.29 -12.47
C PRO A 29 -1.09 -1.61 -12.04
N ALA A 30 -0.74 -1.34 -10.77
CA ALA A 30 0.58 -1.64 -10.23
C ALA A 30 0.76 -3.15 -9.95
N ILE A 31 -0.28 -3.82 -9.43
CA ILE A 31 -0.29 -5.27 -9.21
C ILE A 31 -0.15 -6.01 -10.55
N GLY A 32 -0.83 -5.54 -11.59
CA GLY A 32 -0.71 -6.09 -12.95
C GLY A 32 0.71 -5.98 -13.49
N GLN A 33 1.40 -4.86 -13.27
CA GLN A 33 2.81 -4.71 -13.67
C GLN A 33 3.74 -5.65 -12.91
N ALA A 34 3.51 -5.89 -11.61
CA ALA A 34 4.28 -6.85 -10.84
C ALA A 34 4.09 -8.28 -11.37
N LYS A 35 2.85 -8.64 -11.73
CA LYS A 35 2.50 -9.92 -12.33
C LYS A 35 3.25 -10.19 -13.63
N HIS A 36 3.38 -9.20 -14.52
CA HIS A 36 4.09 -9.36 -15.79
C HIS A 36 5.58 -9.67 -15.65
N LYS A 37 6.19 -9.44 -14.47
CA LYS A 37 7.58 -9.79 -14.19
C LYS A 37 7.76 -11.21 -13.65
N ALA A 38 6.67 -11.89 -13.33
CA ALA A 38 6.66 -13.23 -12.76
C ALA A 38 6.32 -14.31 -13.79
N ASN A 39 6.55 -15.57 -13.42
CA ASN A 39 6.26 -16.71 -14.28
C ASN A 39 4.73 -16.91 -14.40
N ARG A 40 4.24 -17.29 -15.59
CA ARG A 40 2.80 -17.29 -15.92
C ARG A 40 1.94 -18.14 -14.98
N ASN A 41 2.53 -19.20 -14.41
CA ASN A 41 1.88 -20.11 -13.48
C ASN A 41 1.74 -19.53 -12.06
N GLU A 42 2.53 -18.51 -11.72
CA GLU A 42 2.56 -17.87 -10.39
C GLU A 42 1.79 -16.54 -10.39
N HIS A 43 1.20 -16.17 -11.53
CA HIS A 43 0.56 -14.87 -11.74
C HIS A 43 -0.58 -14.62 -10.76
N ASP A 44 -1.45 -15.62 -10.59
CA ASP A 44 -2.61 -15.51 -9.72
C ASP A 44 -2.20 -15.60 -8.23
N ASP A 45 -1.22 -16.45 -7.91
CA ASP A 45 -0.67 -16.57 -6.55
C ASP A 45 -0.02 -15.26 -6.07
N ILE A 46 0.77 -14.62 -6.94
CA ILE A 46 1.43 -13.34 -6.64
C ILE A 46 0.40 -12.24 -6.51
N GLN A 47 -0.60 -12.22 -7.40
CA GLN A 47 -1.70 -11.25 -7.31
C GLN A 47 -2.45 -11.41 -5.97
N GLN A 48 -2.77 -12.63 -5.57
CA GLN A 48 -3.43 -12.90 -4.29
C GLN A 48 -2.54 -12.49 -3.11
N ALA A 49 -1.27 -12.88 -3.09
CA ALA A 49 -0.33 -12.54 -2.02
C ALA A 49 -0.19 -11.01 -1.84
N ILE A 50 -0.13 -10.26 -2.94
CA ILE A 50 -0.07 -8.80 -2.88
C ILE A 50 -1.38 -8.22 -2.32
N ILE A 51 -2.53 -8.74 -2.74
CA ILE A 51 -3.84 -8.30 -2.23
C ILE A 51 -3.94 -8.57 -0.73
N GLU A 52 -3.57 -9.76 -0.27
CA GLU A 52 -3.58 -10.13 1.16
C GLU A 52 -2.65 -9.22 1.98
N MET A 53 -1.44 -8.98 1.49
CA MET A 53 -0.50 -8.06 2.12
C MET A 53 -1.08 -6.63 2.21
N MET A 54 -1.72 -6.15 1.15
CA MET A 54 -2.36 -4.85 1.15
C MET A 54 -3.51 -4.76 2.16
N ILE A 55 -4.39 -5.77 2.21
CA ILE A 55 -5.47 -5.84 3.20
C ILE A 55 -4.89 -5.75 4.61
N HIS A 56 -3.89 -6.57 4.90
CA HIS A 56 -3.25 -6.58 6.21
C HIS A 56 -2.61 -5.23 6.56
N LYS A 57 -1.97 -4.58 5.60
CA LYS A 57 -1.38 -3.24 5.79
C LYS A 57 -2.43 -2.17 6.01
N ILE A 58 -3.53 -2.16 5.24
CA ILE A 58 -4.60 -1.17 5.38
C ILE A 58 -5.28 -1.30 6.75
N LEU A 59 -5.61 -2.53 7.17
CA LEU A 59 -6.30 -2.76 8.43
C LEU A 59 -5.46 -2.44 9.67
N ASN A 60 -4.14 -2.62 9.59
CA ASN A 60 -3.22 -2.35 10.70
C ASN A 60 -2.47 -1.01 10.56
N TYR A 61 -2.81 -0.21 9.55
CA TYR A 61 -2.17 1.08 9.35
C TYR A 61 -2.56 2.03 10.48
N ASP A 62 -1.58 2.55 11.22
CA ASP A 62 -1.84 3.57 12.24
C ASP A 62 -2.13 4.91 11.56
N ILE A 63 -3.42 5.22 11.37
CA ILE A 63 -3.88 6.49 10.81
C ILE A 63 -3.47 7.67 11.71
N SER A 64 -3.35 7.47 13.02
CA SER A 64 -2.99 8.53 13.98
C SER A 64 -1.52 8.94 13.89
N GLN A 65 -0.66 8.03 13.44
CA GLN A 65 0.74 8.30 13.12
C GLN A 65 0.97 8.82 11.70
N SER A 66 -0.11 9.14 10.94
CA SER A 66 0.08 9.67 9.59
C SER A 66 0.97 10.91 9.64
N LEU A 67 2.17 10.75 9.09
CA LEU A 67 3.15 11.82 8.99
C LEU A 67 2.46 12.97 8.27
N ASN A 68 2.30 14.11 8.94
CA ASN A 68 1.87 15.32 8.26
C ASN A 68 2.77 15.53 7.03
N TYR A 69 2.27 16.18 5.97
CA TYR A 69 2.99 16.32 4.70
C TYR A 69 4.46 16.76 4.89
N SER A 70 4.72 17.65 5.85
CA SER A 70 6.07 18.09 6.22
C SER A 70 6.92 16.96 6.81
N SER A 71 6.39 16.16 7.73
CA SER A 71 7.06 15.00 8.31
C SER A 71 7.27 13.88 7.30
N PHE A 72 6.36 13.69 6.34
CA PHE A 72 6.51 12.71 5.27
C PHE A 72 7.65 13.09 4.31
N CYS A 73 7.69 14.36 3.86
CA CYS A 73 8.78 14.86 3.03
C CYS A 73 10.13 14.80 3.75
N LYS A 74 10.17 15.06 5.06
CA LYS A 74 11.39 14.89 5.86
C LYS A 74 11.85 13.44 5.92
N HIS A 75 10.93 12.48 6.02
CA HIS A 75 11.25 11.06 6.03
C HIS A 75 11.82 10.57 4.67
N LEU A 76 11.31 11.11 3.55
CA LEU A 76 11.83 10.79 2.21
C LEU A 76 13.17 11.47 1.90
N ASN A 77 13.38 12.68 2.40
CA ASN A 77 14.62 13.44 2.18
C ASN A 77 15.73 13.16 3.21
N CYS A 78 15.41 12.49 4.32
CA CYS A 78 16.40 12.05 5.30
C CYS A 78 16.93 10.66 4.92
N GLY A 79 17.62 10.61 3.79
CA GLY A 79 18.63 9.62 3.39
C GLY A 79 18.38 8.15 3.76
N ILE A 80 18.05 7.35 2.74
CA ILE A 80 18.81 6.12 2.55
C ILE A 80 20.28 6.55 2.43
N ASP A 81 21.06 6.32 3.48
CA ASP A 81 22.51 6.40 3.37
C ASP A 81 22.99 5.12 2.67
N PRO A 82 23.49 5.19 1.43
CA PRO A 82 24.00 4.00 0.75
C PRO A 82 25.25 3.39 1.43
N MET A 83 25.78 4.01 2.49
CA MET A 83 27.03 3.59 3.14
C MET A 83 26.87 2.60 4.31
N ASN A 84 25.66 2.36 4.84
CA ASN A 84 25.47 1.53 6.04
C ASN A 84 25.02 0.07 5.77
N LEU A 85 25.37 -0.49 4.61
CA LEU A 85 25.15 -1.92 4.31
C LEU A 85 26.37 -2.82 4.60
N TRP A 86 27.48 -2.30 5.14
CA TRP A 86 28.68 -3.09 5.44
C TRP A 86 29.44 -2.66 6.72
N THR A 87 28.74 -2.42 7.83
CA THR A 87 29.36 -2.42 9.17
C THR A 87 28.34 -2.84 10.21
#